data_AF-A0A067SYU7-F1
#
_entry.id   AF-A0A067SYU7-F1
#
_cell.length_a   1.000
_cell.length_b   1.000
_cell.length_c   1.000
_cell.angle_alpha   90.00
_cell.angle_beta   90.00
_cell.angle_gamma   90.00
#
_symmetry.space_group_name_H-M   'P 1'
#
loop_
_entity.id
_entity.type
_entity.pdbx_description
1 polymer ?
#
loop_
_entity_poly.entity_id
_entity_poly.type
_entity_poly.pdbx_seq_one_letter_code
_entity_poly.pdbx_strand_id
1 'polypeptide(L)'
;MTRSLSLPLLSATGWQLVFANRLVPGTSDTSSETPLEASGSEVPGANTAPQESATESESPSHVEESVQVKTKRKRQTKNTDQLREWLQFRKTFLDETVRHNGLADFLGHTKCLECGVYEGVFKCKDCYSGRMLKCQACIVSIHTDLSLHRVERWNSSFFKKDSLSNLGLHYQLGHSSSPCPCPLPGPASFVVFDVSGFHTVSINYCQCGEEPLPVWKQLLCEGWFPATLSRPQTVFAFDCLETFHKLTLQGKSNLYDYYHTLIQRSDNAKLAKQINHYSEIHCVFRMWRNLMALKRAGRCHDPGGVEATLRGELMVECPACPHPERNLPEGWENAGPLLFLYSLFLAIDGNFKLKGKEHHIKDVELMPGWGVYVPQEEYKAHINNYIDEPEVSHIFLSL
;
A
#
# COMPACT_ATOMS: atom_id res chain seq x y z
N MET A 1 16.88 -69.15 21.37
CA MET A 1 16.26 -70.00 20.34
C MET A 1 15.53 -69.10 19.34
N THR A 2 16.02 -69.12 18.10
CA THR A 2 15.40 -68.78 16.81
C THR A 2 13.86 -68.83 16.79
N ARG A 3 13.09 -67.98 16.10
CA ARG A 3 13.14 -67.40 14.71
C ARG A 3 12.37 -66.07 14.72
N SER A 4 12.79 -64.95 14.11
CA SER A 4 13.02 -64.63 12.68
C SER A 4 11.86 -64.95 11.74
N LEU A 5 11.08 -63.93 11.37
CA LEU A 5 10.46 -63.74 10.07
C LEU A 5 10.53 -62.25 9.72
N SER A 6 10.98 -61.97 8.51
CA SER A 6 11.39 -60.67 7.99
C SER A 6 10.65 -60.32 6.70
N LEU A 7 10.49 -59.00 6.50
CA LEU A 7 10.29 -58.20 5.27
C LEU A 7 8.85 -57.91 4.77
N PRO A 8 8.59 -56.77 4.07
CA PRO A 8 9.43 -55.58 3.86
C PRO A 8 8.76 -54.20 4.15
N LEU A 9 9.63 -53.20 4.22
CA LEU A 9 9.38 -51.75 4.28
C LEU A 9 8.58 -51.21 3.07
N LEU A 10 7.69 -50.26 3.35
CA LEU A 10 7.34 -49.16 2.45
C LEU A 10 7.32 -47.86 3.28
N SER A 11 8.25 -46.96 2.96
CA SER A 11 8.43 -45.68 3.62
C SER A 11 7.41 -44.65 3.12
N ALA A 12 6.62 -44.10 4.03
CA ALA A 12 6.00 -42.79 3.84
C ALA A 12 6.71 -41.85 4.82
N THR A 13 7.59 -41.00 4.29
CA THR A 13 8.28 -39.95 5.05
C THR A 13 7.23 -38.94 5.52
N GLY A 14 6.94 -38.97 6.81
CA GLY A 14 6.02 -38.08 7.48
C GLY A 14 6.56 -36.65 7.52
N TRP A 15 5.76 -35.73 6.99
CA TRP A 15 5.84 -34.32 7.34
C TRP A 15 5.29 -34.16 8.75
N GLN A 16 6.18 -34.16 9.75
CA GLN A 16 5.81 -33.69 11.08
C GLN A 16 5.67 -32.17 11.03
N LEU A 17 4.43 -31.70 10.96
CA LEU A 17 4.07 -30.35 11.37
C LEU A 17 4.41 -30.22 12.85
N VAL A 18 5.50 -29.51 13.14
CA VAL A 18 5.86 -29.12 14.50
C VAL A 18 4.85 -28.05 14.93
N PHE A 19 3.86 -28.46 15.72
CA PHE A 19 2.99 -27.54 16.44
C PHE A 19 3.80 -26.91 17.58
N ALA A 20 4.14 -25.63 17.44
CA ALA A 20 4.60 -24.83 18.56
C ALA A 20 3.38 -24.49 19.44
N ASN A 21 3.16 -25.25 20.51
CA ASN A 21 2.17 -24.94 21.53
C ASN A 21 2.46 -23.56 22.14
N ARG A 22 1.58 -22.57 21.90
CA ARG A 22 1.52 -21.37 22.74
C ARG A 22 0.93 -21.76 24.09
N LEU A 23 1.78 -21.83 25.11
CA LEU A 23 1.34 -21.79 26.50
C LEU A 23 0.92 -20.35 26.83
N VAL A 24 -0.36 -20.16 27.13
CA VAL A 24 -0.87 -18.95 27.80
C VAL A 24 -0.96 -19.28 29.30
N PRO A 25 -0.34 -18.51 30.21
CA PRO A 25 -0.50 -18.74 31.65
C PRO A 25 -1.88 -18.25 32.09
N GLY A 26 -2.65 -19.13 32.75
CA GLY A 26 -3.87 -18.76 33.47
C GLY A 26 -3.62 -18.64 34.96
N THR A 27 -4.26 -17.66 35.60
CA THR A 27 -4.48 -17.53 37.06
C THR A 27 -5.80 -16.74 37.22
N SER A 28 -6.93 -17.39 37.49
CA SER A 28 -7.50 -17.75 38.80
C SER A 28 -8.29 -16.60 39.45
N ASP A 29 -9.62 -16.76 39.44
CA ASP A 29 -10.60 -15.98 40.18
C ASP A 29 -10.34 -15.99 41.69
N THR A 30 -10.49 -14.84 42.34
CA THR A 30 -11.03 -14.74 43.71
C THR A 30 -11.77 -13.42 43.85
N SER A 31 -12.97 -13.50 44.41
CA SER A 31 -13.91 -12.42 44.70
C SER A 31 -13.55 -11.67 46.00
N SER A 32 -13.76 -10.35 46.05
CA SER A 32 -14.32 -9.64 47.22
C SER A 32 -14.65 -8.16 46.91
N GLU A 33 -15.92 -7.86 47.15
CA GLU A 33 -16.64 -6.62 47.51
C GLU A 33 -15.94 -5.22 47.52
N THR A 34 -16.46 -4.33 46.65
CA THR A 34 -16.94 -2.91 46.78
C THR A 34 -16.46 -1.96 47.92
N PRO A 35 -16.68 -0.62 47.81
CA PRO A 35 -16.92 0.27 46.64
C PRO A 35 -16.11 1.60 46.67
N LEU A 36 -16.09 2.37 45.57
CA LEU A 36 -16.18 3.86 45.60
C LEU A 36 -16.39 4.46 44.18
N GLU A 37 -17.55 5.10 44.07
CA GLU A 37 -18.00 6.24 43.26
C GLU A 37 -17.20 6.70 42.02
N ALA A 38 -17.86 6.67 40.85
CA ALA A 38 -17.65 7.65 39.79
C ALA A 38 -18.98 7.93 39.07
N SER A 39 -19.30 9.21 38.94
CA SER A 39 -20.48 9.81 38.34
C SER A 39 -20.59 9.56 36.84
N GLY A 40 -21.75 9.09 36.38
CA GLY A 40 -22.13 9.02 34.96
C GLY A 40 -23.55 9.57 34.76
N SER A 41 -23.69 10.53 33.84
CA SER A 41 -24.98 11.01 33.34
C SER A 41 -25.49 10.08 32.24
N GLU A 42 -26.64 9.44 32.47
CA GLU A 42 -27.34 8.58 31.52
C GLU A 42 -28.44 9.34 30.76
N VAL A 43 -28.59 9.02 29.47
CA VAL A 43 -29.79 9.26 28.67
C VAL A 43 -30.32 7.89 28.26
N PRO A 44 -31.55 7.48 28.63
CA PRO A 44 -32.06 6.17 28.26
C PRO A 44 -33.00 6.22 27.05
N GLY A 45 -32.79 5.29 26.12
CA GLY A 45 -33.84 4.75 25.27
C GLY A 45 -34.51 3.56 25.97
N ALA A 46 -35.80 3.34 25.70
CA ALA A 46 -36.49 2.13 26.15
C ALA A 46 -37.54 1.66 25.13
N ASN A 47 -37.55 0.34 24.96
CA ASN A 47 -38.39 -0.50 24.12
C ASN A 47 -39.76 -0.80 24.78
N THR A 48 -40.78 -0.85 23.93
CA THR A 48 -41.87 -1.84 23.75
C THR A 48 -42.75 -2.39 24.91
N ALA A 49 -44.04 -2.46 24.55
CA ALA A 49 -45.17 -3.30 25.00
C ALA A 49 -46.05 -2.78 26.15
N PRO A 50 -47.39 -2.80 25.97
CA PRO A 50 -48.17 -3.85 26.64
C PRO A 50 -49.39 -4.41 25.86
N GLN A 51 -49.87 -5.58 26.30
CA GLN A 51 -51.12 -6.27 25.91
C GLN A 51 -52.32 -5.88 26.81
N GLU A 52 -53.51 -5.93 26.18
CA GLU A 52 -54.87 -6.30 26.65
C GLU A 52 -55.57 -5.57 27.83
N SER A 53 -56.72 -4.93 27.53
CA SER A 53 -58.07 -5.36 28.01
C SER A 53 -59.21 -4.41 27.55
N ALA A 54 -60.40 -5.02 27.39
CA ALA A 54 -61.79 -4.57 27.10
C ALA A 54 -62.16 -3.05 27.17
N THR A 55 -63.13 -2.50 26.42
CA THR A 55 -64.54 -2.94 26.25
C THR A 55 -65.21 -2.17 25.08
N GLU A 56 -66.20 -2.81 24.44
CA GLU A 56 -67.46 -2.32 23.78
C GLU A 56 -67.60 -0.83 23.37
N SER A 57 -68.29 -0.41 22.31
CA SER A 57 -68.95 -0.97 21.12
C SER A 57 -69.58 0.24 20.41
N GLU A 58 -69.50 0.32 19.07
CA GLU A 58 -70.40 0.98 18.11
C GLU A 58 -69.62 1.67 16.97
N SER A 59 -69.98 1.30 15.75
CA SER A 59 -69.49 1.76 14.46
C SER A 59 -70.69 2.26 13.64
N PRO A 60 -70.55 2.79 12.41
CA PRO A 60 -69.43 3.50 11.78
C PRO A 60 -69.90 4.79 11.05
N SER A 61 -68.95 5.66 10.68
CA SER A 61 -69.10 6.42 9.42
C SER A 61 -67.75 6.48 8.71
N HIS A 62 -67.63 5.65 7.67
CA HIS A 62 -66.49 5.58 6.75
C HIS A 62 -66.24 6.94 6.09
N VAL A 63 -65.06 7.52 6.34
CA VAL A 63 -64.39 8.43 5.40
C VAL A 63 -63.13 7.70 4.98
N GLU A 64 -63.11 7.20 3.74
CA GLU A 64 -61.91 6.61 3.13
C GLU A 64 -60.88 7.71 2.88
N GLU A 65 -59.97 7.91 3.83
CA GLU A 65 -58.81 8.76 3.63
C GLU A 65 -57.73 7.94 2.91
N SER A 66 -57.60 8.17 1.59
CA SER A 66 -56.61 7.53 0.75
C SER A 66 -55.19 7.90 1.20
N VAL A 67 -54.47 6.94 1.78
CA VAL A 67 -53.04 7.09 2.10
C VAL A 67 -52.25 7.24 0.80
N GLN A 68 -51.84 8.48 0.49
CA GLN A 68 -50.92 8.75 -0.61
C GLN A 68 -49.53 8.19 -0.28
N VAL A 69 -49.21 7.04 -0.87
CA VAL A 69 -47.85 6.50 -0.90
C VAL A 69 -46.97 7.50 -1.65
N LYS A 70 -46.06 8.19 -0.92
CA LYS A 70 -45.02 9.02 -1.55
C LYS A 70 -44.17 8.14 -2.46
N THR A 71 -44.34 8.29 -3.76
CA THR A 71 -43.53 7.58 -4.76
C THR A 71 -42.06 7.94 -4.58
N LYS A 72 -41.21 6.93 -4.32
CA LYS A 72 -39.76 7.09 -4.36
C LYS A 72 -39.39 7.69 -5.73
N ARG A 73 -38.77 8.88 -5.73
CA ARG A 73 -38.24 9.54 -6.92
C ARG A 73 -37.24 8.59 -7.60
N LYS A 74 -37.66 7.88 -8.65
CA LYS A 74 -36.76 7.10 -9.50
C LYS A 74 -35.90 8.09 -10.29
N ARG A 75 -34.71 8.42 -9.79
CA ARG A 75 -33.66 9.04 -10.60
C ARG A 75 -33.15 7.99 -11.55
N GLN A 76 -33.71 7.95 -12.75
CA GLN A 76 -33.29 7.05 -13.82
C GLN A 76 -32.71 7.87 -14.97
N THR A 77 -31.72 8.72 -14.70
CA THR A 77 -30.86 9.27 -15.74
C THR A 77 -29.96 8.14 -16.22
N LYS A 78 -30.19 7.64 -17.44
CA LYS A 78 -29.27 6.68 -18.06
C LYS A 78 -27.95 7.41 -18.33
N ASN A 79 -26.82 6.69 -18.32
CA ASN A 79 -25.50 7.25 -18.64
C ASN A 79 -25.53 8.03 -19.99
N THR A 80 -26.30 7.52 -20.97
CA THR A 80 -26.53 8.18 -22.25
C THR A 80 -27.15 9.57 -22.14
N ASP A 81 -28.03 9.79 -21.16
CA ASP A 81 -28.71 11.07 -20.99
C ASP A 81 -27.77 12.10 -20.35
N GLN A 82 -26.95 11.67 -19.38
CA GLN A 82 -25.90 12.50 -18.79
C GLN A 82 -24.85 12.94 -19.82
N LEU A 83 -24.42 12.03 -20.70
CA LEU A 83 -23.46 12.37 -21.76
C LEU A 83 -24.06 13.34 -22.79
N ARG A 84 -25.34 13.18 -23.15
CA ARG A 84 -26.03 14.12 -24.06
C ARG A 84 -26.19 15.50 -23.44
N GLU A 85 -26.50 15.58 -22.15
CA GLU A 85 -26.53 16.83 -21.40
C GLU A 85 -25.13 17.47 -21.38
N TRP A 86 -24.09 16.71 -21.01
CA TRP A 86 -22.71 17.20 -20.99
C TRP A 86 -22.24 17.73 -22.36
N LEU A 87 -22.64 17.09 -23.47
CA LEU A 87 -22.28 17.55 -24.81
C LEU A 87 -22.72 19.00 -25.08
N GLN A 88 -23.81 19.47 -24.45
CA GLN A 88 -24.27 20.86 -24.55
C GLN A 88 -23.29 21.83 -23.86
N PHE A 89 -22.59 21.38 -22.82
CA PHE A 89 -21.62 22.17 -22.06
C PHE A 89 -20.15 21.92 -22.45
N ARG A 90 -19.89 21.00 -23.40
CA ARG A 90 -18.53 20.54 -23.74
C ARG A 90 -17.56 21.68 -24.04
N LYS A 91 -18.00 22.74 -24.71
CA LYS A 91 -17.17 23.92 -24.99
C LYS A 91 -16.73 24.61 -23.70
N THR A 92 -17.67 24.93 -22.81
CA THR A 92 -17.36 25.56 -21.52
C THR A 92 -16.44 24.69 -20.67
N PHE A 93 -16.66 23.37 -20.65
CA PHE A 93 -15.75 22.44 -19.96
C PHE A 93 -14.34 22.49 -20.55
N LEU A 94 -14.20 22.57 -21.88
CA LEU A 94 -12.91 22.71 -22.54
C LEU A 94 -12.26 24.05 -22.17
N ASP A 95 -12.98 25.16 -22.27
CA ASP A 95 -12.51 26.50 -21.93
C ASP A 95 -11.98 26.55 -20.48
N GLU A 96 -12.74 26.01 -19.53
CA GLU A 96 -12.33 25.91 -18.12
C GLU A 96 -11.16 24.93 -17.90
N THR A 97 -11.08 23.84 -18.67
CA THR A 97 -9.95 22.90 -18.59
C THR A 97 -8.66 23.56 -19.08
N VAL A 98 -8.70 24.28 -20.20
CA VAL A 98 -7.51 24.96 -20.75
C VAL A 98 -7.16 26.23 -19.99
N ARG A 99 -8.10 26.80 -19.22
CA ARG A 99 -7.85 27.95 -18.33
C ARG A 99 -6.65 27.72 -17.42
N HIS A 100 -6.43 26.49 -16.97
CA HIS A 100 -5.29 26.10 -16.14
C HIS A 100 -3.92 26.18 -16.86
N ASN A 101 -3.89 26.24 -18.19
CA ASN A 101 -2.67 26.33 -19.00
C ASN A 101 -2.25 27.78 -19.30
N GLY A 102 -3.10 28.76 -19.02
CA GLY A 102 -2.85 30.19 -19.23
C GLY A 102 -2.90 31.00 -17.94
N LEU A 103 -2.87 32.33 -18.08
CA LEU A 103 -2.94 33.27 -16.94
C LEU A 103 -4.34 33.35 -16.32
N ALA A 104 -5.40 32.96 -17.03
CA ALA A 104 -6.77 32.98 -16.52
C ALA A 104 -7.13 34.34 -15.87
N ASP A 105 -7.60 34.33 -14.62
CA ASP A 105 -7.98 35.52 -13.84
C ASP A 105 -6.78 36.43 -13.54
N PHE A 106 -5.54 35.96 -13.78
CA PHE A 106 -4.30 36.74 -13.59
C PHE A 106 -3.89 37.51 -14.85
N LEU A 107 -4.70 37.51 -15.90
CA LEU A 107 -4.44 38.35 -17.06
C LEU A 107 -4.45 39.83 -16.63
N GLY A 108 -3.31 40.51 -16.77
CA GLY A 108 -3.12 41.89 -16.30
C GLY A 108 -2.65 42.01 -14.83
N HIS A 109 -2.67 40.93 -14.06
CA HIS A 109 -2.07 40.88 -12.72
C HIS A 109 -0.60 40.51 -12.83
N THR A 110 0.28 41.52 -12.73
CA THR A 110 1.74 41.31 -12.78
C THR A 110 2.36 41.10 -11.40
N LYS A 111 1.66 41.48 -10.33
CA LYS A 111 2.18 41.41 -8.96
C LYS A 111 1.93 40.05 -8.33
N CYS A 112 2.88 39.60 -7.53
CA CYS A 112 2.76 38.42 -6.68
C CYS A 112 1.58 38.59 -5.73
N LEU A 113 0.68 37.60 -5.71
CA LEU A 113 -0.50 37.66 -4.85
C LEU A 113 -0.21 37.44 -3.36
N GLU A 114 0.99 36.99 -3.02
CA GLU A 114 1.39 36.76 -1.63
C GLU A 114 1.93 38.04 -1.01
N CYS A 115 2.97 38.64 -1.61
CA CYS A 115 3.60 39.83 -1.06
C CYS A 115 3.05 41.15 -1.63
N GLY A 116 2.43 41.16 -2.82
CA GLY A 116 1.97 42.38 -3.49
C GLY A 116 3.08 43.33 -3.97
N VAL A 117 4.35 42.98 -3.78
CA VAL A 117 5.51 43.83 -4.07
C VAL A 117 6.17 43.45 -5.38
N TYR A 118 6.62 42.20 -5.49
CA TYR A 118 7.41 41.71 -6.62
C TYR A 118 6.53 41.14 -7.74
N GLU A 119 7.12 40.91 -8.91
CA GLU A 119 6.43 40.28 -10.04
C GLU A 119 6.06 38.82 -9.71
N GLY A 120 4.81 38.46 -10.00
CA GLY A 120 4.31 37.10 -9.86
C GLY A 120 4.40 36.35 -11.18
N VAL A 121 5.39 35.46 -11.33
CA VAL A 121 5.59 34.70 -12.58
C VAL A 121 5.58 33.19 -12.37
N PHE A 122 5.55 32.73 -11.12
CA PHE A 122 5.55 31.31 -10.79
C PHE A 122 4.19 30.85 -10.28
N LYS A 123 3.80 29.63 -10.65
CA LYS A 123 2.66 28.94 -10.06
C LYS A 123 3.03 27.50 -9.71
N CYS A 124 2.29 26.91 -8.80
CA CYS A 124 2.43 25.50 -8.43
C CYS A 124 1.25 24.70 -9.00
N LYS A 125 1.47 23.48 -9.50
CA LYS A 125 0.38 22.65 -10.03
C LYS A 125 -0.35 21.85 -8.96
N ASP A 126 0.31 21.62 -7.83
CA ASP A 126 -0.12 20.67 -6.81
C ASP A 126 -0.75 21.36 -5.60
N CYS A 127 -0.39 22.62 -5.33
CA CYS A 127 -1.03 23.42 -4.28
C CYS A 127 -2.47 23.80 -4.63
N TYR A 128 -3.34 23.87 -3.63
CA TYR A 128 -4.70 24.42 -3.79
C TYR A 128 -4.67 25.89 -4.24
N SER A 129 -3.71 26.66 -3.71
CA SER A 129 -3.37 28.03 -4.13
C SER A 129 -2.63 28.09 -5.46
N GLY A 130 -2.38 26.94 -6.10
CA GLY A 130 -1.56 26.77 -7.29
C GLY A 130 -2.05 27.50 -8.54
N ARG A 131 -3.27 28.04 -8.48
CA ARG A 131 -3.79 28.96 -9.49
C ARG A 131 -3.12 30.34 -9.41
N MET A 132 -2.65 30.77 -8.24
CA MET A 132 -2.18 32.13 -7.99
C MET A 132 -0.70 32.33 -8.31
N LEU A 133 -0.40 33.37 -9.08
CA LEU A 133 0.96 33.77 -9.41
C LEU A 133 1.73 34.33 -8.21
N LYS A 134 2.96 33.85 -8.05
CA LYS A 134 3.87 34.15 -6.96
C LYS A 134 5.23 34.57 -7.48
N CYS A 135 5.92 35.42 -6.73
CA CYS A 135 7.33 35.68 -6.97
C CYS A 135 8.17 34.50 -6.47
N GLN A 136 9.45 34.47 -6.85
CA GLN A 136 10.38 33.40 -6.49
C GLN A 136 10.49 33.19 -4.97
N ALA A 137 10.61 34.27 -4.19
CA ALA A 137 10.76 34.18 -2.73
C ALA A 137 9.51 33.58 -2.07
N CYS A 138 8.32 34.06 -2.45
CA CYS A 138 7.07 33.56 -1.89
C CYS A 138 6.78 32.12 -2.28
N ILE A 139 7.07 31.72 -3.53
CA ILE A 139 6.86 30.33 -3.93
C ILE A 139 7.82 29.40 -3.18
N VAL A 140 9.09 29.76 -3.01
CA VAL A 140 10.03 28.95 -2.21
C VAL A 140 9.58 28.85 -0.75
N SER A 141 9.21 29.97 -0.13
CA SER A 141 8.78 30.00 1.27
C SER A 141 7.57 29.12 1.54
N ILE A 142 6.59 29.08 0.64
CA ILE A 142 5.38 28.26 0.80
C ILE A 142 5.68 26.77 0.63
N HIS A 143 6.71 26.42 -0.13
CA HIS A 143 7.05 25.03 -0.43
C HIS A 143 8.22 24.49 0.40
N THR A 144 8.53 25.13 1.53
CA THR A 144 9.58 24.65 2.45
C THR A 144 9.41 23.17 2.80
N ASP A 145 8.15 22.74 2.99
CA ASP A 145 7.78 21.37 3.37
C ASP A 145 7.22 20.54 2.20
N LEU A 146 7.12 21.15 1.02
CA LEU A 146 6.43 20.60 -0.15
C LEU A 146 7.39 20.57 -1.34
N SER A 147 8.60 20.06 -1.10
CA SER A 147 9.73 20.08 -2.05
C SER A 147 9.50 19.28 -3.34
N LEU A 148 8.50 18.38 -3.34
CA LEU A 148 8.11 17.56 -4.49
C LEU A 148 6.98 18.18 -5.32
N HIS A 149 6.51 19.37 -4.97
CA HIS A 149 5.50 20.06 -5.77
C HIS A 149 6.09 20.60 -7.08
N ARG A 150 5.30 20.46 -8.15
CA ARG A 150 5.68 20.84 -9.51
C ARG A 150 5.34 22.30 -9.74
N VAL A 151 6.35 23.08 -10.09
CA VAL A 151 6.21 24.51 -10.35
C VAL A 151 6.41 24.83 -11.83
N GLU A 152 5.75 25.89 -12.28
CA GLU A 152 5.85 26.38 -13.64
C GLU A 152 6.09 27.89 -13.62
N ARG A 153 6.91 28.37 -14.56
CA ARG A 153 7.23 29.78 -14.78
C ARG A 153 6.55 30.29 -16.05
N TRP A 154 5.89 31.42 -15.94
CA TRP A 154 5.40 32.16 -17.10
C TRP A 154 6.56 32.82 -17.84
N ASN A 155 6.70 32.52 -19.15
CA ASN A 155 7.77 33.08 -20.00
C ASN A 155 7.26 34.13 -21.00
N SER A 156 6.12 34.77 -20.69
CA SER A 156 5.37 35.69 -21.57
C SER A 156 4.57 35.04 -22.69
N SER A 157 4.68 33.73 -22.90
CA SER A 157 3.89 33.00 -23.91
C SER A 157 3.17 31.78 -23.36
N PHE A 158 3.86 30.95 -22.58
CA PHE A 158 3.30 29.75 -21.95
C PHE A 158 3.98 29.48 -20.60
N PHE A 159 3.39 28.56 -19.84
CA PHE A 159 4.01 28.05 -18.61
C PHE A 159 5.07 27.00 -18.94
N LYS A 160 6.33 27.33 -18.68
CA LYS A 160 7.45 26.40 -18.78
C LYS A 160 7.65 25.73 -17.42
N LYS A 161 7.89 24.41 -17.41
CA LYS A 161 8.25 23.67 -16.19
C LYS A 161 9.53 24.25 -15.58
N ASP A 162 9.55 24.34 -14.27
CA ASP A 162 10.72 24.68 -13.46
C ASP A 162 10.79 23.75 -12.25
N SER A 163 11.82 23.87 -11.41
CA SER A 163 11.93 23.11 -10.16
C SER A 163 12.14 24.04 -8.98
N LEU A 164 11.65 23.65 -7.81
CA LEU A 164 11.89 24.42 -6.57
C LEU A 164 13.39 24.52 -6.25
N SER A 165 14.16 23.48 -6.59
CA SER A 165 15.63 23.48 -6.50
C SER A 165 16.26 24.59 -7.35
N ASN A 166 15.85 24.77 -8.61
CA ASN A 166 16.34 25.87 -9.47
C ASN A 166 15.99 27.25 -8.91
N LEU A 167 14.87 27.34 -8.17
CA LEU A 167 14.43 28.57 -7.51
C LEU A 167 15.15 28.86 -6.19
N GLY A 168 16.03 27.94 -5.74
CA GLY A 168 16.83 28.08 -4.54
C GLY A 168 16.27 27.39 -3.29
N LEU A 169 15.25 26.53 -3.43
CA LEU A 169 14.79 25.71 -2.30
C LEU A 169 15.83 24.62 -1.99
N HIS A 170 16.34 24.64 -0.77
CA HIS A 170 17.11 23.55 -0.17
C HIS A 170 16.28 22.88 0.91
N TYR A 171 15.92 21.62 0.69
CA TYR A 171 15.11 20.84 1.62
C TYR A 171 15.97 20.30 2.77
N GLN A 172 15.63 20.65 4.01
CA GLN A 172 16.40 20.26 5.19
C GLN A 172 15.86 18.96 5.80
N LEU A 173 16.67 17.91 5.79
CA LEU A 173 16.35 16.63 6.43
C LEU A 173 16.60 16.67 7.94
N GLY A 174 15.84 15.87 8.70
CA GLY A 174 16.07 15.60 10.13
C GLY A 174 15.54 16.62 11.14
N HIS A 175 15.01 17.77 10.69
CA HIS A 175 14.51 18.84 11.57
C HIS A 175 13.05 19.24 11.32
N SER A 176 12.26 18.39 10.66
CA SER A 176 10.86 18.69 10.30
C SER A 176 10.73 20.11 9.72
N SER A 177 11.62 20.41 8.76
CA SER A 177 11.73 21.70 8.07
C SER A 177 12.17 22.92 8.86
N SER A 178 12.57 22.75 10.13
CA SER A 178 13.24 23.81 10.87
C SER A 178 14.69 24.00 10.37
N PRO A 179 15.24 25.22 10.44
CA PRO A 179 16.64 25.46 10.10
C PRO A 179 17.59 24.57 10.93
N CYS A 180 18.51 23.90 10.25
CA CYS A 180 19.53 23.09 10.90
C CYS A 180 20.75 23.96 11.22
N PRO A 181 21.32 23.90 12.44
CA PRO A 181 22.56 24.59 12.77
C PRO A 181 23.81 23.92 12.14
N CYS A 182 23.71 22.64 11.77
CA CYS A 182 24.81 21.86 11.18
C CYS A 182 24.37 21.17 9.87
N PRO A 183 24.01 21.93 8.82
CA PRO A 183 23.57 21.35 7.56
C PRO A 183 24.78 20.84 6.75
N LEU A 184 24.67 19.61 6.24
CA LEU A 184 25.61 19.04 5.28
C LEU A 184 24.94 18.95 3.90
N PRO A 185 25.44 19.66 2.88
CA PRO A 185 24.85 19.60 1.54
C PRO A 185 24.79 18.18 0.97
N GLY A 186 23.65 17.85 0.36
CA GLY A 186 23.48 16.62 -0.40
C GLY A 186 24.18 16.64 -1.76
N PRO A 187 24.05 15.56 -2.54
CA PRO A 187 24.61 15.51 -3.89
C PRO A 187 23.88 16.50 -4.81
N ALA A 188 24.62 17.07 -5.78
CA ALA A 188 24.09 18.09 -6.69
C ALA A 188 22.93 17.60 -7.59
N SER A 189 22.92 16.31 -7.93
CA SER A 189 21.91 15.67 -8.78
C SER A 189 21.07 14.67 -7.98
N PHE A 190 20.36 15.15 -6.96
CA PHE A 190 19.49 14.33 -6.14
C PHE A 190 18.09 14.25 -6.75
N VAL A 191 17.62 13.02 -6.99
CA VAL A 191 16.35 12.72 -7.68
C VAL A 191 15.42 11.95 -6.74
N VAL A 192 14.21 12.47 -6.58
CA VAL A 192 13.12 11.84 -5.81
C VAL A 192 12.03 11.39 -6.77
N PHE A 193 11.69 10.10 -6.75
CA PHE A 193 10.52 9.58 -7.46
C PHE A 193 9.31 9.55 -6.52
N ASP A 194 8.22 10.21 -6.92
CA ASP A 194 6.92 10.18 -6.23
C ASP A 194 5.82 9.68 -7.19
N VAL A 195 4.56 9.76 -6.76
CA VAL A 195 3.39 9.41 -7.60
C VAL A 195 3.10 10.42 -8.72
N SER A 196 3.58 11.66 -8.56
CA SER A 196 3.41 12.76 -9.50
C SER A 196 4.47 12.76 -10.61
N GLY A 197 5.60 12.09 -10.43
CA GLY A 197 6.71 11.96 -11.37
C GLY A 197 8.06 11.79 -10.68
N PHE A 198 9.12 12.31 -11.29
CA PHE A 198 10.43 12.45 -10.67
C PHE A 198 10.78 13.93 -10.52
N HIS A 199 11.49 14.26 -9.45
CA HIS A 199 11.84 15.62 -9.07
C HIS A 199 13.32 15.74 -8.79
N THR A 200 13.95 16.77 -9.33
CA THR A 200 15.29 17.18 -8.92
C THR A 200 15.17 18.11 -7.72
N VAL A 201 15.74 17.70 -6.59
CA VAL A 201 15.63 18.42 -5.31
C VAL A 201 17.03 18.73 -4.79
N SER A 202 17.25 19.92 -4.26
CA SER A 202 18.46 20.22 -3.48
C SER A 202 18.17 19.91 -2.03
N ILE A 203 18.98 19.06 -1.40
CA ILE A 203 18.77 18.64 -0.01
C ILE A 203 19.96 19.01 0.87
N ASN A 204 19.72 19.13 2.17
CA ASN A 204 20.73 19.19 3.21
C ASN A 204 20.47 18.08 4.23
N TYR A 205 21.49 17.28 4.52
CA TYR A 205 21.48 16.34 5.64
C TYR A 205 21.69 17.08 6.96
N CYS A 206 21.15 16.55 8.04
CA CYS A 206 21.44 17.00 9.38
C CYS A 206 22.74 16.35 9.89
N GLN A 207 23.63 17.14 10.51
CA GLN A 207 24.80 16.67 11.25
C GLN A 207 24.79 17.12 12.71
N CYS A 208 23.59 17.31 13.29
CA CYS A 208 23.45 17.66 14.70
C CYS A 208 23.63 16.44 15.61
N GLY A 209 24.10 16.67 16.83
CA GLY A 209 24.35 15.65 17.85
C GLY A 209 25.80 15.15 17.85
N GLU A 210 26.18 14.45 18.92
CA GLU A 210 27.51 13.82 19.04
C GLU A 210 27.66 12.66 18.05
N GLU A 211 26.57 11.94 17.79
CA GLU A 211 26.47 10.88 16.78
C GLU A 211 25.34 11.20 15.79
N PRO A 212 25.65 11.89 14.67
CA PRO A 212 24.67 12.19 13.64
C PRO A 212 24.02 10.94 13.06
N LEU A 213 22.72 11.03 12.75
CA LEU A 213 22.02 9.94 12.06
C LEU A 213 22.67 9.67 10.70
N PRO A 214 22.90 8.38 10.33
CA PRO A 214 23.37 8.03 9.00
C PRO A 214 22.45 8.57 7.91
N VAL A 215 23.04 8.98 6.79
CA VAL A 215 22.35 9.59 5.64
C VAL A 215 21.12 8.77 5.18
N TRP A 216 21.28 7.45 5.01
CA TRP A 216 20.20 6.57 4.57
C TRP A 216 19.05 6.51 5.58
N LYS A 217 19.34 6.63 6.89
CA LYS A 217 18.32 6.61 7.94
C LYS A 217 17.53 7.91 7.96
N GLN A 218 18.19 9.05 7.75
CA GLN A 218 17.49 10.35 7.61
C GLN A 218 16.50 10.32 6.44
N LEU A 219 16.88 9.73 5.30
CA LEU A 219 15.99 9.57 4.15
C LEU A 219 14.80 8.65 4.46
N LEU A 220 15.01 7.53 5.15
CA LEU A 220 13.91 6.66 5.57
C LEU A 220 12.95 7.34 6.56
N CYS A 221 13.47 8.16 7.47
CA CYS A 221 12.64 8.98 8.37
C CYS A 221 11.77 9.99 7.60
N GLU A 222 12.27 10.50 6.48
CA GLU A 222 11.53 11.38 5.56
C GLU A 222 10.50 10.63 4.70
N GLY A 223 10.46 9.30 4.77
CA GLY A 223 9.63 8.49 3.88
C GLY A 223 10.21 8.36 2.47
N TRP A 224 11.52 8.53 2.30
CA TRP A 224 12.23 8.35 1.03
C TRP A 224 13.15 7.13 1.10
N PHE A 225 12.83 6.12 0.31
CA PHE A 225 13.62 4.89 0.26
C PHE A 225 14.83 5.07 -0.66
N PRO A 226 16.07 4.97 -0.14
CA PRO A 226 17.25 5.18 -0.96
C PRO A 226 17.57 3.99 -1.86
N ALA A 227 17.96 4.28 -3.11
CA ALA A 227 18.44 3.24 -4.04
C ALA A 227 19.80 2.67 -3.63
N THR A 228 20.62 3.45 -2.91
CA THR A 228 21.93 3.06 -2.39
C THR A 228 22.15 3.63 -0.99
N LEU A 229 22.91 2.94 -0.14
CA LEU A 229 23.04 3.33 1.28
C LEU A 229 24.14 4.35 1.56
N SER A 230 25.26 4.30 0.82
CA SER A 230 26.46 5.09 1.12
C SER A 230 26.41 6.51 0.56
N ARG A 231 25.97 6.67 -0.69
CA ARG A 231 25.87 7.95 -1.39
C ARG A 231 24.58 8.00 -2.23
N PRO A 232 23.41 8.05 -1.58
CA PRO A 232 22.13 8.07 -2.29
C PRO A 232 22.01 9.33 -3.15
N GLN A 233 21.85 9.12 -4.45
CA GLN A 233 21.47 10.16 -5.42
C GLN A 233 20.04 10.01 -5.92
N THR A 234 19.50 8.79 -5.83
CA THR A 234 18.13 8.47 -6.25
C THR A 234 17.40 7.86 -5.07
N VAL A 235 16.21 8.36 -4.81
CA VAL A 235 15.31 7.84 -3.78
C VAL A 235 13.89 7.69 -4.33
N PHE A 236 13.14 6.76 -3.75
CA PHE A 236 11.74 6.51 -4.08
C PHE A 236 10.89 6.81 -2.87
N ALA A 237 9.96 7.76 -2.97
CA ALA A 237 9.04 8.07 -1.90
C ALA A 237 8.20 6.83 -1.54
N PHE A 238 7.86 6.67 -0.26
CA PHE A 238 7.06 5.55 0.21
C PHE A 238 5.70 5.49 -0.51
N ASP A 239 5.07 6.64 -0.75
CA ASP A 239 3.82 6.72 -1.52
C ASP A 239 3.95 6.18 -2.94
N CYS A 240 5.11 6.37 -3.59
CA CYS A 240 5.40 5.81 -4.91
C CYS A 240 5.44 4.27 -4.86
N LEU A 241 6.13 3.72 -3.87
CA LEU A 241 6.27 2.27 -3.69
C LEU A 241 4.95 1.61 -3.25
N GLU A 242 4.22 2.26 -2.34
CA GLU A 242 2.90 1.80 -1.88
C GLU A 242 1.86 1.84 -3.00
N THR A 243 1.83 2.92 -3.79
CA THR A 243 0.95 3.03 -4.95
C THR A 243 1.23 1.91 -5.95
N PHE A 244 2.50 1.65 -6.26
CA PHE A 244 2.84 0.54 -7.15
C PHE A 244 2.41 -0.81 -6.58
N HIS A 245 2.65 -1.05 -5.29
CA HIS A 245 2.25 -2.30 -4.63
C HIS A 245 0.74 -2.53 -4.76
N LYS A 246 -0.08 -1.49 -4.55
CA LYS A 246 -1.54 -1.55 -4.74
C LYS A 246 -1.92 -1.82 -6.20
N LEU A 247 -1.26 -1.18 -7.17
CA LEU A 247 -1.52 -1.38 -8.60
C LEU A 247 -1.17 -2.81 -9.07
N THR A 248 -0.11 -3.41 -8.54
CA THR A 248 0.22 -4.82 -8.83
C THR A 248 -0.88 -5.76 -8.33
N LEU A 249 -1.46 -5.50 -7.15
CA LEU A 249 -2.49 -6.35 -6.56
C LEU A 249 -3.87 -6.16 -7.21
N GLN A 250 -4.25 -4.91 -7.52
CA GLN A 250 -5.58 -4.58 -8.06
C GLN A 250 -5.62 -4.63 -9.59
N GLY A 251 -4.68 -3.97 -10.24
CA GLY A 251 -4.64 -3.80 -11.69
C GLY A 251 -3.77 -4.81 -12.43
N LYS A 252 -3.00 -5.63 -11.70
CA LYS A 252 -1.96 -6.53 -12.27
C LYS A 252 -0.96 -5.79 -13.16
N SER A 253 -0.73 -4.50 -12.88
CA SER A 253 0.24 -3.69 -13.60
C SER A 253 1.66 -4.15 -13.29
N ASN A 254 2.50 -4.18 -14.31
CA ASN A 254 3.92 -4.50 -14.15
C ASN A 254 4.74 -3.24 -13.78
N LEU A 255 5.96 -3.45 -13.29
CA LEU A 255 6.83 -2.35 -12.84
C LEU A 255 7.32 -1.48 -14.01
N TYR A 256 7.50 -2.07 -15.18
CA TYR A 256 7.96 -1.37 -16.38
C TYR A 256 6.99 -0.26 -16.79
N ASP A 257 5.71 -0.59 -16.91
CA ASP A 257 4.65 0.36 -17.28
C ASP A 257 4.47 1.42 -16.19
N TYR A 258 4.55 1.04 -14.91
CA TYR A 258 4.46 2.01 -13.81
C TYR A 258 5.64 2.99 -13.84
N TYR A 259 6.88 2.50 -13.95
CA TYR A 259 8.06 3.35 -14.06
C TYR A 259 7.97 4.30 -15.25
N HIS A 260 7.61 3.79 -16.43
CA HIS A 260 7.47 4.63 -17.62
C HIS A 260 6.32 5.63 -17.51
N THR A 261 5.26 5.30 -16.77
CA THR A 261 4.20 6.26 -16.42
C THR A 261 4.78 7.40 -15.58
N LEU A 262 5.61 7.14 -14.57
CA LEU A 262 6.25 8.21 -13.77
C LEU A 262 7.16 9.10 -14.63
N ILE A 263 7.92 8.51 -15.55
CA ILE A 263 8.74 9.27 -16.51
C ILE A 263 7.85 10.15 -17.40
N GLN A 264 6.76 9.61 -17.94
CA GLN A 264 5.84 10.36 -18.81
C GLN A 264 5.06 11.45 -18.07
N ARG A 265 4.74 11.26 -16.79
CA ARG A 265 4.14 12.33 -15.97
C ARG A 265 5.06 13.53 -15.85
N SER A 266 6.37 13.28 -15.81
CA SER A 266 7.41 14.31 -15.72
C SER A 266 7.73 14.91 -17.10
N ASP A 267 7.81 14.10 -18.15
CA ASP A 267 8.02 14.52 -19.54
C ASP A 267 7.39 13.54 -20.54
N ASN A 268 6.10 13.74 -20.85
CA ASN A 268 5.34 12.89 -21.76
C ASN A 268 5.84 12.95 -23.21
N ALA A 269 6.30 14.13 -23.63
CA ALA A 269 6.75 14.37 -24.99
C ALA A 269 8.21 13.96 -25.22
N LYS A 270 8.92 13.52 -24.15
CA LYS A 270 10.32 13.07 -24.19
C LYS A 270 11.23 14.14 -24.80
N LEU A 271 10.98 15.41 -24.47
CA LEU A 271 11.74 16.57 -24.95
C LEU A 271 13.09 16.70 -24.26
N ALA A 272 13.19 16.26 -22.99
CA ALA A 272 14.41 16.25 -22.21
C ALA A 272 15.18 14.93 -22.37
N LYS A 273 16.46 14.94 -21.95
CA LYS A 273 17.26 13.72 -21.84
C LYS A 273 16.57 12.76 -20.86
N GLN A 274 16.29 11.53 -21.31
CA GLN A 274 15.66 10.52 -20.49
C GLN A 274 16.59 10.02 -19.39
N ILE A 275 16.06 9.92 -18.17
CA ILE A 275 16.71 9.23 -17.05
C ILE A 275 16.36 7.73 -17.10
N ASN A 276 17.30 6.90 -16.68
CA ASN A 276 17.08 5.47 -16.56
C ASN A 276 17.50 4.99 -15.17
N HIS A 277 16.51 4.84 -14.29
CA HIS A 277 16.64 4.29 -12.95
C HIS A 277 15.76 3.05 -12.75
N TYR A 278 15.49 2.31 -13.84
CA TYR A 278 14.60 1.15 -13.82
C TYR A 278 15.18 0.00 -12.98
N SER A 279 16.49 -0.24 -13.07
CA SER A 279 17.18 -1.24 -12.24
C SER A 279 17.06 -0.93 -10.75
N GLU A 280 17.16 0.34 -10.39
CA GLU A 280 17.13 0.84 -9.03
C GLU A 280 15.74 0.66 -8.42
N ILE A 281 14.68 1.06 -9.12
CA ILE A 281 13.31 0.85 -8.61
C ILE A 281 12.97 -0.63 -8.51
N HIS A 282 13.49 -1.47 -9.41
CA HIS A 282 13.30 -2.92 -9.32
C HIS A 282 13.94 -3.50 -8.06
N CYS A 283 15.17 -3.11 -7.74
CA CYS A 283 15.85 -3.53 -6.52
C CYS A 283 15.13 -3.00 -5.26
N VAL A 284 14.86 -1.70 -5.22
CA VAL A 284 14.18 -1.04 -4.09
C VAL A 284 12.81 -1.65 -3.84
N PHE A 285 12.05 -1.97 -4.88
CA PHE A 285 10.73 -2.56 -4.70
C PHE A 285 10.79 -3.99 -4.13
N ARG A 286 11.82 -4.77 -4.46
CA ARG A 286 12.06 -6.08 -3.81
C ARG A 286 12.31 -5.91 -2.30
N MET A 287 13.18 -4.98 -1.93
CA MET A 287 13.47 -4.66 -0.52
C MET A 287 12.21 -4.14 0.20
N TRP A 288 11.46 -3.25 -0.44
CA TRP A 288 10.21 -2.70 0.07
C TRP A 288 9.19 -3.80 0.36
N ARG A 289 8.96 -4.74 -0.58
CA ARG A 289 8.02 -5.86 -0.39
C ARG A 289 8.42 -6.75 0.78
N ASN A 290 9.72 -7.02 0.95
CA ASN A 290 10.23 -7.77 2.09
C ASN A 290 9.92 -7.04 3.41
N LEU A 291 10.24 -5.76 3.51
CA LEU A 291 9.93 -4.95 4.69
C LEU A 291 8.43 -4.87 4.97
N MET A 292 7.59 -4.75 3.94
CA MET A 292 6.13 -4.74 4.11
C MET A 292 5.59 -6.09 4.60
N ALA A 293 6.18 -7.21 4.18
CA ALA A 293 5.81 -8.53 4.71
C ALA A 293 6.18 -8.65 6.20
N LEU A 294 7.41 -8.26 6.57
CA LEU A 294 7.87 -8.25 7.96
C LEU A 294 7.03 -7.32 8.84
N LYS A 295 6.73 -6.11 8.35
CA LYS A 295 5.87 -5.12 9.02
C LYS A 295 4.46 -5.68 9.24
N ARG A 296 3.87 -6.31 8.21
CA ARG A 296 2.54 -6.91 8.31
C ARG A 296 2.48 -8.03 9.35
N ALA A 297 3.54 -8.84 9.44
CA ALA A 297 3.66 -9.91 10.42
C ALA A 297 4.12 -9.44 11.81
N GLY A 298 4.25 -8.12 12.03
CA GLY A 298 4.63 -7.55 13.32
C GLY A 298 6.07 -7.83 13.77
N ARG A 299 6.96 -8.25 12.87
CA ARG A 299 8.31 -8.73 13.22
C ARG A 299 9.22 -7.65 13.81
N CYS A 300 8.91 -6.38 13.59
CA CYS A 300 9.62 -5.27 14.24
C CYS A 300 9.40 -5.20 15.77
N HIS A 301 8.44 -5.94 16.31
CA HIS A 301 8.14 -6.00 17.75
C HIS A 301 8.55 -7.33 18.39
N ASP A 302 9.12 -8.26 17.61
CA ASP A 302 9.63 -9.51 18.13
C ASP A 302 10.95 -9.27 18.90
N PRO A 303 11.08 -9.71 20.17
CA PRO A 303 12.33 -9.57 20.92
C PRO A 303 13.53 -10.25 20.25
N GLY A 304 13.30 -11.32 19.48
CA GLY A 304 14.33 -11.99 18.69
C GLY A 304 14.64 -11.29 17.36
N GLY A 305 13.92 -10.21 17.03
CA GLY A 305 14.07 -9.45 15.81
C GLY A 305 13.65 -10.22 14.55
N VAL A 306 14.10 -9.74 13.39
CA VAL A 306 13.75 -10.33 12.09
C VAL A 306 14.29 -11.77 11.95
N GLU A 307 15.47 -12.04 12.50
CA GLU A 307 16.12 -13.36 12.41
C GLU A 307 15.36 -14.47 13.15
N ALA A 308 14.47 -14.11 14.09
CA ALA A 308 13.62 -15.07 14.77
C ALA A 308 12.41 -15.52 13.95
N THR A 309 12.20 -14.98 12.74
CA THR A 309 11.08 -15.34 11.88
C THR A 309 11.16 -16.81 11.48
N LEU A 310 10.17 -17.61 11.87
CA LEU A 310 10.11 -19.04 11.56
C LEU A 310 9.52 -19.30 10.18
N ARG A 311 9.61 -20.56 9.75
CA ARG A 311 9.11 -21.03 8.46
C ARG A 311 7.60 -20.76 8.35
N GLY A 312 7.20 -20.08 7.28
CA GLY A 312 5.81 -19.73 6.99
C GLY A 312 5.22 -18.59 7.85
N GLU A 313 5.97 -17.96 8.76
CA GLU A 313 5.39 -16.96 9.66
C GLU A 313 4.99 -15.62 9.01
N LEU A 314 5.43 -15.37 7.77
CA LEU A 314 4.96 -14.22 6.99
C LEU A 314 3.71 -14.54 6.16
N MET A 315 3.24 -15.79 6.22
CA MET A 315 1.99 -16.20 5.57
C MET A 315 0.78 -15.86 6.42
N VAL A 316 -0.32 -15.59 5.73
CA VAL A 316 -1.62 -15.47 6.36
C VAL A 316 -2.32 -16.81 6.20
N GLU A 317 -2.74 -17.38 7.32
CA GLU A 317 -3.57 -18.57 7.32
C GLU A 317 -4.88 -18.29 6.57
N CYS A 318 -5.25 -19.19 5.67
CA CYS A 318 -6.48 -19.04 4.91
C CYS A 318 -7.68 -19.20 5.85
N PRO A 319 -8.54 -18.18 6.03
CA PRO A 319 -9.68 -18.27 6.95
C PRO A 319 -10.76 -19.24 6.44
N ALA A 320 -10.75 -19.57 5.15
CA ALA A 320 -11.67 -20.53 4.54
C ALA A 320 -11.20 -21.98 4.66
N CYS A 321 -9.93 -22.24 4.96
CA CYS A 321 -9.46 -23.60 5.21
C CYS A 321 -10.05 -24.12 6.53
N PRO A 322 -10.38 -25.43 6.62
CA PRO A 322 -10.83 -26.02 7.87
C PRO A 322 -9.69 -26.07 8.89
N HIS A 323 -9.91 -25.46 10.04
CA HIS A 323 -8.99 -25.38 11.16
C HIS A 323 -9.68 -25.93 12.41
N PRO A 324 -9.28 -27.13 12.89
CA PRO A 324 -9.74 -27.67 14.16
C PRO A 324 -9.62 -26.62 15.28
N GLU A 325 -10.60 -26.61 16.19
CA GLU A 325 -10.64 -25.71 17.36
C GLU A 325 -10.77 -24.20 17.04
N ARG A 326 -10.84 -23.80 15.77
CA ARG A 326 -10.91 -22.37 15.36
C ARG A 326 -12.15 -22.03 14.55
N ASN A 327 -12.42 -22.77 13.47
CA ASN A 327 -13.55 -22.51 12.59
C ASN A 327 -14.34 -23.77 12.21
N LEU A 328 -14.08 -24.89 12.89
CA LEU A 328 -14.88 -26.11 12.80
C LEU A 328 -15.80 -26.25 14.03
N PRO A 329 -17.03 -26.77 13.87
CA PRO A 329 -17.92 -27.03 15.00
C PRO A 329 -17.39 -28.16 15.88
N GLU A 330 -17.74 -28.17 17.17
CA GLU A 330 -17.40 -29.29 18.06
C GLU A 330 -17.98 -30.61 17.54
N GLY A 331 -17.19 -31.68 17.63
CA GLY A 331 -17.59 -33.01 17.17
C GLY A 331 -17.73 -33.13 15.64
N TRP A 332 -17.15 -32.21 14.87
CA TRP A 332 -17.09 -32.28 13.41
C TRP A 332 -16.51 -33.62 12.91
N GLU A 333 -15.64 -34.27 13.70
CA GLU A 333 -15.07 -35.59 13.39
C GLU A 333 -16.12 -36.70 13.33
N ASN A 334 -17.27 -36.51 14.01
CA ASN A 334 -18.35 -37.49 14.11
C ASN A 334 -19.46 -37.27 13.07
N ALA A 335 -19.24 -36.40 12.07
CA ALA A 335 -20.26 -36.05 11.07
C ALA A 335 -20.63 -37.20 10.09
N GLY A 336 -20.01 -38.38 10.23
CA GLY A 336 -20.33 -39.57 9.45
C GLY A 336 -20.19 -39.31 7.94
N PRO A 337 -21.22 -39.58 7.12
CA PRO A 337 -21.19 -39.31 5.67
C PRO A 337 -20.96 -37.85 5.29
N LEU A 338 -21.13 -36.90 6.22
CA LEU A 338 -20.97 -35.45 5.97
C LEU A 338 -19.55 -34.94 6.24
N LEU A 339 -18.59 -35.82 6.57
CA LEU A 339 -17.21 -35.42 6.87
C LEU A 339 -16.56 -34.60 5.73
N PHE A 340 -16.99 -34.81 4.48
CA PHE A 340 -16.52 -34.06 3.31
C PHE A 340 -16.74 -32.55 3.41
N LEU A 341 -17.68 -32.08 4.25
CA LEU A 341 -17.92 -30.65 4.49
C LEU A 341 -16.76 -29.98 5.25
N TYR A 342 -15.96 -30.76 5.98
CA TYR A 342 -14.85 -30.29 6.81
C TYR A 342 -13.48 -30.66 6.23
N SER A 343 -13.45 -31.28 5.04
CA SER A 343 -12.22 -31.69 4.38
C SER A 343 -11.41 -30.51 3.85
N LEU A 344 -10.10 -30.54 4.07
CA LEU A 344 -9.18 -29.59 3.45
C LEU A 344 -8.97 -29.96 1.98
N PHE A 345 -9.49 -29.13 1.08
CA PHE A 345 -9.23 -29.26 -0.35
C PHE A 345 -7.92 -28.57 -0.71
N LEU A 346 -6.88 -29.37 -0.96
CA LEU A 346 -5.60 -28.88 -1.48
C LEU A 346 -5.63 -28.92 -3.00
N ALA A 347 -5.97 -27.80 -3.62
CA ALA A 347 -5.83 -27.61 -5.06
C ALA A 347 -4.38 -27.25 -5.38
N ILE A 348 -3.62 -28.21 -5.88
CA ILE A 348 -2.27 -27.99 -6.41
C ILE A 348 -2.44 -27.69 -7.90
N ASP A 349 -2.09 -26.47 -8.33
CA ASP A 349 -2.10 -26.12 -9.75
C ASP A 349 -1.04 -26.94 -10.48
N GLY A 350 -1.48 -28.02 -11.14
CA GLY A 350 -0.66 -28.93 -11.92
C GLY A 350 -0.31 -28.41 -13.31
N ASN A 351 -0.24 -27.10 -13.52
CA ASN A 351 0.21 -26.53 -14.78
C ASN A 351 1.75 -26.67 -14.92
N PHE A 352 2.20 -27.91 -15.11
CA PHE A 352 3.60 -28.32 -15.30
C PHE A 352 4.17 -27.96 -16.69
N LYS A 353 3.69 -26.90 -17.34
CA LYS A 353 4.36 -26.33 -18.54
C LYS A 353 5.53 -25.40 -18.19
N LEU A 354 6.03 -25.47 -16.95
CA LEU A 354 7.30 -24.86 -16.56
C LEU A 354 8.44 -25.67 -17.17
N LYS A 355 8.85 -25.28 -18.38
CA LYS A 355 10.14 -25.72 -18.92
C LYS A 355 11.21 -25.15 -17.98
N GLY A 356 11.80 -26.01 -17.16
CA GLY A 356 12.94 -25.68 -16.31
C GLY A 356 14.14 -25.30 -17.15
N LYS A 357 14.22 -24.04 -17.58
CA LYS A 357 15.42 -23.48 -18.18
C LYS A 357 16.26 -22.90 -17.05
N GLU A 358 17.40 -23.52 -16.81
CA GLU A 358 18.43 -22.96 -15.95
C GLU A 358 18.95 -21.67 -16.61
N HIS A 359 18.69 -20.53 -15.97
CA HIS A 359 19.09 -19.21 -16.46
C HIS A 359 20.36 -18.69 -15.75
N HIS A 360 20.95 -19.47 -14.83
CA HIS A 360 22.13 -19.10 -14.03
C HIS A 360 21.98 -17.74 -13.33
N ILE A 361 20.75 -17.42 -12.89
CA ILE A 361 20.45 -16.18 -12.20
C ILE A 361 21.10 -16.22 -10.83
N LYS A 362 22.01 -15.29 -10.57
CA LYS A 362 22.60 -15.08 -9.24
C LYS A 362 21.67 -14.16 -8.46
N ASP A 363 20.91 -14.73 -7.53
CA ASP A 363 19.98 -13.99 -6.70
C ASP A 363 20.25 -14.24 -5.20
N VAL A 364 19.82 -13.28 -4.38
CA VAL A 364 19.87 -13.38 -2.92
C VAL A 364 18.45 -13.57 -2.39
N GLU A 365 18.27 -14.61 -1.59
CA GLU A 365 16.99 -14.89 -0.94
C GLU A 365 16.76 -13.89 0.22
N LEU A 366 15.68 -13.11 0.14
CA LEU A 366 15.34 -12.11 1.18
C LEU A 366 14.38 -12.66 2.25
N MET A 367 13.76 -13.81 2.01
CA MET A 367 12.74 -14.41 2.89
C MET A 367 12.89 -15.94 2.91
N PRO A 368 13.98 -16.47 3.48
CA PRO A 368 14.30 -17.90 3.43
C PRO A 368 13.28 -18.73 4.20
N GLY A 369 12.36 -19.39 3.49
CA GLY A 369 11.33 -20.20 4.13
C GLY A 369 10.24 -19.42 4.87
N TRP A 370 10.35 -18.10 5.00
CA TRP A 370 9.44 -17.29 5.83
C TRP A 370 8.04 -17.13 5.22
N GLY A 371 7.90 -17.33 3.91
CA GLY A 371 6.64 -17.18 3.15
C GLY A 371 6.11 -18.49 2.57
N VAL A 372 5.60 -18.43 1.33
CA VAL A 372 5.10 -19.61 0.59
C VAL A 372 6.22 -20.54 0.09
N TYR A 373 7.42 -20.00 -0.11
CA TYR A 373 8.54 -20.76 -0.64
C TYR A 373 9.35 -21.38 0.49
N VAL A 374 9.88 -22.57 0.24
CA VAL A 374 10.80 -23.27 1.14
C VAL A 374 12.21 -22.67 1.03
N PRO A 375 13.07 -22.82 2.07
CA PRO A 375 14.44 -22.33 2.01
C PRO A 375 15.20 -22.85 0.78
N GLN A 376 15.97 -21.99 0.10
CA GLN A 376 16.63 -22.34 -1.15
C GLN A 376 17.64 -23.51 -0.99
N GLU A 377 18.34 -23.57 0.13
CA GLU A 377 19.33 -24.64 0.39
C GLU A 377 18.66 -26.00 0.53
N GLU A 378 17.58 -26.09 1.32
CA GLU A 378 16.77 -27.31 1.46
C GLU A 378 16.20 -27.75 0.11
N TYR A 379 15.70 -26.80 -0.68
CA TYR A 379 15.15 -27.09 -2.02
C TYR A 379 16.20 -27.64 -2.98
N LYS A 380 17.38 -27.02 -3.03
CA LYS A 380 18.50 -27.51 -3.86
C LYS A 380 18.98 -28.89 -3.42
N ALA A 381 19.09 -29.13 -2.11
CA ALA A 381 19.45 -30.43 -1.57
C ALA A 381 18.41 -31.50 -1.94
N HIS A 382 17.13 -31.15 -1.94
CA HIS A 382 16.06 -32.03 -2.39
C HIS A 382 16.20 -32.36 -3.89
N ILE A 383 16.28 -31.36 -4.77
CA ILE A 383 16.38 -31.56 -6.23
C ILE A 383 17.59 -32.41 -6.61
N ASN A 384 18.72 -32.28 -5.91
CA ASN A 384 19.92 -33.06 -6.19
C ASN A 384 19.71 -34.58 -6.11
N ASN A 385 18.67 -35.05 -5.42
CA ASN A 385 18.32 -36.48 -5.35
C ASN A 385 17.51 -36.96 -6.56
N TYR A 386 17.03 -36.07 -7.44
CA TYR A 386 16.07 -36.35 -8.51
C TYR A 386 16.54 -35.89 -9.91
N ILE A 387 17.84 -35.64 -10.08
CA ILE A 387 18.42 -35.12 -11.35
C ILE A 387 18.19 -36.09 -12.53
N ASP A 388 18.15 -37.39 -12.26
CA ASP A 388 18.06 -38.45 -13.28
C ASP A 388 16.66 -39.05 -13.44
N GLU A 389 15.61 -38.48 -12.81
CA GLU A 389 14.26 -39.00 -12.98
C GLU A 389 13.69 -38.67 -14.37
N PRO A 390 13.20 -39.66 -15.13
CA PRO A 390 12.58 -39.41 -16.41
C PRO A 390 11.30 -38.61 -16.23
N GLU A 391 11.12 -37.55 -17.04
CA GLU A 391 9.92 -36.71 -17.02
C GLU A 391 8.68 -37.58 -17.24
N VAL A 392 7.82 -37.66 -16.22
CA VAL A 392 6.57 -38.42 -16.29
C VAL A 392 5.58 -37.63 -17.16
N SER A 393 5.52 -37.97 -18.44
CA SER A 393 4.65 -37.30 -19.43
C SER A 393 3.14 -37.51 -19.18
N HIS A 394 2.78 -38.49 -18.34
CA HIS A 394 1.41 -38.85 -18.03
C HIS A 394 1.22 -39.13 -16.54
N ILE A 395 0.70 -38.16 -15.80
CA ILE A 395 0.25 -38.36 -14.41
C ILE A 395 -1.18 -38.89 -14.48
N PHE A 396 -1.36 -40.20 -14.30
CA PHE A 396 -2.67 -40.77 -14.01
C PHE A 396 -2.89 -40.67 -12.50
N LEU A 397 -3.61 -39.63 -12.05
CA LEU A 397 -4.13 -39.58 -10.69
C LEU A 397 -5.25 -40.62 -10.58
N SER A 398 -4.94 -41.80 -10.06
CA SER A 398 -5.96 -42.73 -9.59
C SER A 398 -6.55 -42.15 -8.30
N LEU A 399 -7.79 -41.64 -8.41
CA LEU A 399 -8.61 -41.19 -7.28
C LEU A 399 -8.96 -42.34 -6.33
#